data_AF-A0AB74GMR9-F1
#
_entry.id   AF-A0AB74GMR9-F1
#
_cell.length_a   1.000
_cell.length_b   1.000
_cell.length_c   1.000
_cell.angle_alpha   90.00
_cell.angle_beta   90.00
_cell.angle_gamma   90.00
#
_symmetry.space_group_name_H-M   'P 1'
#
loop_
_entity.id
_entity.type
_entity.pdbx_description
1 polymer ?
#
loop_
_entity_poly.entity_id
_entity_poly.type
_entity_poly.pdbx_seq_one_letter_code
_entity_poly.pdbx_strand_id
1 'polypeptide(L)'
;MMVNRVDIQHFLDMRRSLRSLAHCTRLLLRYARDRVKYPRGTRLAMGNALIARMATTALRKGMNLRLNVNVLTLCETQGAVRGVEIEFQGQRETLHARRGVVLAAGGFAAGALAARYRPHTREHFTMSPPANDGAALHLAAALNAREGADRASNFSGRRYRC
;
A
#
# COMPACT_ATOMS: atom_id res chain seq x y z
N MET A 1 -8.79 2.76 -16.36
CA MET A 1 -7.64 2.87 -17.28
C MET A 1 -6.42 3.25 -16.46
N MET A 2 -5.25 2.64 -16.65
CA MET A 2 -4.01 3.06 -15.95
C MET A 2 -3.12 3.85 -16.91
N VAL A 3 -2.54 4.94 -16.42
CA VAL A 3 -1.75 5.93 -17.17
C VAL A 3 -0.42 6.12 -16.45
N ASN A 4 0.69 6.11 -17.19
CA ASN A 4 2.04 6.36 -16.68
C ASN A 4 2.51 7.77 -17.08
N ARG A 5 3.71 8.17 -16.62
CA ARG A 5 4.27 9.50 -16.91
C ARG A 5 4.38 9.82 -18.41
N VAL A 6 4.78 8.85 -19.23
CA VAL A 6 4.95 9.02 -20.68
C VAL A 6 3.58 9.22 -21.35
N ASP A 7 2.58 8.48 -20.89
CA ASP A 7 1.21 8.61 -21.37
C ASP A 7 0.66 10.03 -21.12
N ILE A 8 0.98 10.64 -19.97
CA ILE A 8 0.55 12.01 -19.63
C ILE A 8 1.09 13.04 -20.63
N GLN A 9 2.36 12.93 -21.02
CA GLN A 9 2.95 13.85 -22.00
C GLN A 9 2.22 13.78 -23.34
N HIS A 10 1.90 12.56 -23.81
CA HIS A 10 1.08 12.39 -25.00
C HIS A 10 -0.33 12.95 -24.87
N PHE A 11 -0.96 12.88 -23.68
CA PHE A 11 -2.27 13.51 -23.47
C PHE A 11 -2.21 15.04 -23.58
N LEU A 12 -1.15 15.67 -23.06
CA LEU A 12 -0.98 17.12 -23.14
C LEU A 12 -0.71 17.59 -24.57
N ASP A 13 0.07 16.83 -25.34
CA ASP A 13 0.41 17.16 -26.73
C ASP A 13 -0.60 16.63 -27.76
N MET A 14 -1.71 16.04 -27.31
CA MET A 14 -2.69 15.36 -28.17
C MET A 14 -3.27 16.27 -29.26
N ARG A 15 -3.44 17.58 -28.97
CA ARG A 15 -3.94 18.57 -29.95
C ARG A 15 -2.87 19.11 -30.90
N ARG A 16 -1.58 18.85 -30.62
CA ARG A 16 -0.43 19.43 -31.34
C ARG A 16 0.33 18.40 -32.15
N SER A 17 0.10 17.10 -31.92
CA SER A 17 0.84 16.03 -32.57
C SER A 17 -0.07 14.85 -32.92
N LEU A 18 -0.07 14.46 -34.19
CA LEU A 18 -0.78 13.28 -34.69
C LEU A 18 -0.25 11.98 -34.06
N ARG A 19 1.04 11.93 -33.69
CA ARG A 19 1.62 10.77 -32.99
C ARG A 19 1.04 10.64 -31.58
N SER A 20 0.90 11.77 -30.88
CA SER A 20 0.29 11.82 -29.55
C SER A 20 -1.20 11.47 -29.60
N LEU A 21 -1.93 11.96 -30.61
CA LEU A 21 -3.33 11.57 -30.85
C LEU A 21 -3.46 10.06 -31.10
N ALA A 22 -2.66 9.48 -31.99
CA ALA A 22 -2.69 8.06 -32.27
C ALA A 22 -2.36 7.21 -31.01
N HIS A 23 -1.40 7.66 -30.20
CA HIS A 23 -1.04 7.00 -28.94
C HIS A 23 -2.21 7.00 -27.94
N CYS A 24 -2.83 8.16 -27.70
CA CYS A 24 -3.98 8.29 -26.81
C CYS A 24 -5.19 7.49 -27.31
N THR A 25 -5.50 7.57 -28.61
CA THR A 25 -6.59 6.78 -29.22
C THR A 25 -6.34 5.28 -29.06
N ARG A 26 -5.11 4.80 -29.29
CA ARG A 26 -4.76 3.38 -29.08
C ARG A 26 -4.95 2.96 -27.63
N LEU A 27 -4.55 3.79 -26.67
CA LEU A 27 -4.72 3.50 -25.25
C LEU A 27 -6.20 3.44 -24.85
N LEU A 28 -7.01 4.38 -25.34
CA LEU A 28 -8.45 4.42 -25.12
C LEU A 28 -9.16 3.21 -25.74
N LEU A 29 -8.84 2.87 -26.99
CA LEU A 29 -9.40 1.71 -27.68
C LEU A 29 -9.04 0.40 -26.97
N ARG A 30 -7.79 0.24 -26.52
CA ARG A 30 -7.39 -0.91 -25.70
C ARG A 30 -8.20 -0.98 -24.41
N TYR A 31 -8.36 0.15 -23.72
CA TYR A 31 -9.14 0.19 -22.49
C TYR A 31 -10.62 -0.12 -22.72
N ALA A 32 -11.22 0.40 -23.79
CA ALA A 32 -12.59 0.10 -24.18
C ALA A 32 -12.78 -1.39 -24.44
N ARG A 33 -11.87 -2.00 -25.23
CA ARG A 33 -11.85 -3.45 -25.47
C ARG A 33 -11.69 -4.25 -24.17
N ASP A 34 -10.80 -3.82 -23.28
CA ASP A 34 -10.63 -4.47 -21.98
C ASP A 34 -11.93 -4.42 -21.16
N ARG A 35 -12.65 -3.28 -21.16
CA ARG A 35 -13.89 -3.11 -20.38
C ARG A 35 -15.06 -3.93 -20.89
N VAL A 36 -15.08 -4.26 -22.19
CA VAL A 36 -16.08 -5.17 -22.77
C VAL A 36 -15.85 -6.62 -22.29
N LYS A 37 -14.60 -7.05 -22.17
CA LYS A 37 -14.25 -8.44 -21.83
C LYS A 37 -14.01 -8.68 -20.33
N TYR A 38 -13.54 -7.66 -19.61
CA TYR A 38 -13.06 -7.78 -18.24
C TYR A 38 -13.71 -6.73 -17.32
N PRO A 39 -13.88 -7.06 -16.02
CA PRO A 39 -14.45 -6.13 -15.04
C PRO A 39 -13.57 -4.90 -14.79
N ARG A 40 -12.31 -4.89 -15.27
CA ARG A 40 -11.37 -3.78 -15.18
C ARG A 40 -10.39 -3.79 -16.35
N GLY A 41 -9.73 -2.66 -16.59
CA GLY A 41 -8.60 -2.58 -17.53
C GLY A 41 -7.50 -3.58 -17.17
N THR A 42 -6.91 -4.22 -18.18
CA THR A 42 -5.90 -5.28 -17.97
C THR A 42 -4.47 -4.72 -17.94
N ARG A 43 -4.25 -3.53 -18.51
CA ARG A 43 -2.95 -2.84 -18.43
C ARG A 43 -2.64 -2.44 -16.99
N LEU A 44 -1.49 -2.89 -16.49
CA LEU A 44 -0.93 -2.52 -15.19
C LEU A 44 0.26 -1.59 -15.38
N ALA A 45 0.36 -0.53 -14.58
CA ALA A 45 1.45 0.43 -14.60
C ALA A 45 1.87 0.83 -13.19
N MET A 46 3.12 1.31 -13.04
CA MET A 46 3.67 1.82 -11.79
C MET A 46 3.51 0.83 -10.62
N GLY A 47 3.03 1.30 -9.45
CA GLY A 47 2.84 0.46 -8.27
C GLY A 47 1.94 -0.75 -8.50
N ASN A 48 0.91 -0.64 -9.36
CA ASN A 48 0.03 -1.76 -9.65
C ASN A 48 0.74 -2.89 -10.41
N ALA A 49 1.67 -2.54 -11.31
CA ALA A 49 2.48 -3.54 -12.00
C ALA A 49 3.46 -4.22 -11.04
N LEU A 50 4.06 -3.47 -10.12
CA LEU A 50 4.95 -4.01 -9.08
C LEU A 50 4.22 -5.02 -8.20
N ILE A 51 3.10 -4.62 -7.60
CA ILE A 51 2.32 -5.49 -6.70
C ILE A 51 1.82 -6.73 -7.44
N ALA A 52 1.35 -6.60 -8.70
CA ALA A 52 0.92 -7.76 -9.47
C ALA A 52 2.06 -8.76 -9.74
N ARG A 53 3.27 -8.28 -10.04
CA ARG A 53 4.45 -9.15 -10.21
C ARG A 53 4.83 -9.84 -8.90
N MET A 54 4.82 -9.12 -7.78
CA MET A 54 5.10 -9.70 -6.46
C MET A 54 4.07 -10.76 -6.08
N ALA A 55 2.78 -10.45 -6.20
CA ALA A 55 1.69 -11.38 -5.92
C ALA A 55 1.77 -12.63 -6.82
N THR A 56 2.01 -12.45 -8.12
CA THR A 56 2.17 -13.58 -9.04
C THR A 56 3.37 -14.46 -8.66
N THR A 57 4.48 -13.86 -8.23
CA THR A 57 5.67 -14.59 -7.78
C THR A 57 5.40 -15.34 -6.47
N ALA A 58 4.73 -14.70 -5.51
CA ALA A 58 4.35 -15.30 -4.24
C ALA A 58 3.43 -16.53 -4.44
N LEU A 59 2.39 -16.38 -5.27
CA LEU A 59 1.48 -17.47 -5.60
C LEU A 59 2.19 -18.63 -6.31
N ARG A 60 3.09 -18.33 -7.27
CA ARG A 60 3.92 -19.36 -7.93
C ARG A 60 4.85 -20.10 -6.98
N LYS A 61 5.28 -19.45 -5.90
CA LYS A 61 6.07 -20.07 -4.83
C LYS A 61 5.22 -20.79 -3.78
N GLY A 62 3.91 -20.90 -3.99
CA GLY A 62 3.00 -21.60 -3.08
C GLY A 62 2.65 -20.82 -1.80
N MET A 63 2.84 -19.50 -1.78
CA MET A 63 2.44 -18.68 -0.63
C MET A 63 0.91 -18.60 -0.55
N ASN A 64 0.37 -18.75 0.67
CA ASN A 64 -1.05 -18.51 0.94
C ASN A 64 -1.29 -17.02 1.17
N LEU A 65 -2.22 -16.43 0.41
CA LEU A 65 -2.64 -15.04 0.56
C LEU A 65 -4.08 -15.00 1.06
N ARG A 66 -4.27 -14.51 2.29
CA ARG A 66 -5.59 -14.21 2.85
C ARG A 66 -5.82 -12.70 2.80
N LEU A 67 -7.00 -12.30 2.31
CA LEU A 67 -7.43 -10.91 2.26
C LEU A 67 -8.54 -10.70 3.31
N ASN A 68 -8.82 -9.44 3.65
CA ASN A 68 -9.83 -9.09 4.66
C ASN A 68 -9.57 -9.77 6.01
N VAL A 69 -8.30 -9.76 6.42
CA VAL A 69 -7.85 -10.27 7.71
C VAL A 69 -7.47 -9.06 8.57
N ASN A 70 -8.00 -8.99 9.77
CA ASN A 70 -7.58 -8.01 10.77
C ASN A 70 -6.69 -8.71 11.80
N VAL A 71 -5.49 -8.18 12.07
CA VAL A 71 -4.59 -8.73 13.09
C VAL A 71 -4.91 -8.05 14.42
N LEU A 72 -5.34 -8.83 15.41
CA LEU A 72 -5.81 -8.31 16.69
C LEU A 72 -4.66 -8.20 17.70
N THR A 73 -3.86 -9.26 17.83
CA THR A 73 -2.78 -9.33 18.82
C THR A 73 -1.60 -10.17 18.33
N LEU A 74 -0.42 -9.93 18.89
CA LEU A 74 0.75 -10.80 18.73
C LEU A 74 0.77 -11.81 19.87
N CYS A 75 0.89 -13.10 19.54
CA CYS A 75 0.98 -14.16 20.55
C CYS A 75 2.43 -14.30 20.99
N GLU A 76 2.74 -13.89 22.23
CA GLU A 76 4.06 -14.02 22.83
C GLU A 76 4.10 -15.18 23.84
N THR A 77 5.21 -15.92 23.86
CA THR A 77 5.49 -16.92 24.88
C THR A 77 6.96 -16.86 25.24
N GLN A 78 7.26 -16.61 26.52
CA GLN A 78 8.64 -16.54 27.05
C GLN A 78 9.53 -15.54 26.28
N GLY A 79 9.01 -14.34 25.98
CA GLY A 79 9.78 -13.31 25.28
C GLY A 79 9.89 -13.50 23.76
N ALA A 80 9.25 -14.53 23.19
CA ALA A 80 9.29 -14.82 21.76
C ALA A 80 7.90 -14.78 21.13
N VAL A 81 7.78 -14.07 20.00
CA VAL A 81 6.53 -14.05 19.21
C VAL A 81 6.37 -15.39 18.50
N ARG A 82 5.31 -16.12 18.84
CA ARG A 82 4.98 -17.45 18.31
C ARG A 82 3.81 -17.45 17.34
N GLY A 83 3.16 -16.31 17.11
CA GLY A 83 2.01 -16.24 16.22
C GLY A 83 1.27 -14.92 16.31
N VAL A 84 0.06 -14.92 15.74
CA VAL A 84 -0.88 -13.80 15.76
C VAL A 84 -2.29 -14.30 16.00
N GLU A 85 -3.07 -13.55 16.75
CA GLU A 85 -4.53 -13.68 16.76
C GLU A 85 -5.09 -12.77 15.66
N ILE A 86 -5.98 -13.32 14.84
CA ILE A 86 -6.61 -12.59 13.74
C ILE A 86 -8.12 -12.73 13.79
N GLU A 87 -8.80 -11.77 13.21
CA GLU A 87 -10.19 -11.87 12.81
C GLU A 87 -10.26 -12.10 11.30
N PHE A 88 -10.90 -13.19 10.90
CA PHE A 88 -11.11 -13.56 9.52
C PHE A 88 -12.54 -14.05 9.34
N GLN A 89 -13.28 -13.43 8.40
CA GLN A 89 -14.69 -13.74 8.15
C GLN A 89 -15.58 -13.64 9.42
N GLY A 90 -15.26 -12.69 10.31
CA GLY A 90 -15.99 -12.47 11.57
C GLY A 90 -15.70 -13.50 12.66
N GLN A 91 -14.73 -14.41 12.44
CA GLN A 91 -14.30 -15.39 13.43
C GLN A 91 -12.87 -15.07 13.89
N ARG A 92 -12.61 -15.31 15.17
CA ARG A 92 -11.26 -15.21 15.73
C ARG A 92 -10.53 -16.54 15.53
N GLU A 93 -9.33 -16.48 14.99
CA GLU A 93 -8.44 -17.63 14.84
C GLU A 93 -7.01 -17.26 15.23
N THR A 94 -6.22 -18.24 15.70
CA THR A 94 -4.80 -18.05 16.01
C THR A 94 -3.95 -18.70 14.93
N LEU A 95 -3.02 -17.94 14.36
CA LEU A 95 -2.03 -18.44 13.41
C LEU A 95 -0.67 -18.57 14.10
N HIS A 96 -0.15 -19.79 14.16
CA HIS A 96 1.16 -20.07 14.72
C HIS A 96 2.28 -19.88 13.69
N ALA A 97 3.35 -19.21 14.10
CA ALA A 97 4.53 -18.94 13.30
C ALA A 97 5.73 -19.75 13.83
N ARG A 98 6.31 -20.62 12.98
CA ARG A 98 7.46 -21.46 13.36
C ARG A 98 8.76 -20.66 13.52
N ARG A 99 8.92 -19.58 12.77
CA ARG A 99 10.17 -18.79 12.70
C ARG A 99 10.02 -17.35 13.20
N GLY A 100 8.82 -16.78 13.09
CA GLY A 100 8.55 -15.41 13.49
C GLY A 100 7.46 -14.76 12.64
N VAL A 101 7.09 -13.55 13.04
CA VAL A 101 6.06 -12.73 12.39
C VAL A 101 6.73 -11.49 11.80
N VAL A 102 6.39 -11.17 10.55
CA VAL A 102 6.87 -9.96 9.88
C VAL A 102 5.71 -8.96 9.78
N LEU A 103 5.84 -7.83 10.47
CA LEU A 103 4.88 -6.73 10.37
C LEU A 103 5.22 -5.83 9.18
N ALA A 104 4.39 -5.89 8.14
CA ALA A 104 4.51 -5.08 6.94
C ALA A 104 3.18 -4.36 6.61
N ALA A 105 2.45 -3.92 7.64
CA ALA A 105 1.10 -3.37 7.52
C ALA A 105 1.05 -1.85 7.25
N GLY A 106 2.08 -1.31 6.59
CA GLY A 106 2.15 0.11 6.26
C GLY A 106 2.53 1.00 7.46
N GLY A 107 2.15 2.27 7.36
CA GLY A 107 2.46 3.30 8.36
C GLY A 107 1.21 3.80 9.09
N PHE A 108 1.30 5.00 9.66
CA PHE A 108 0.25 5.61 10.48
C PHE A 108 -0.28 6.94 9.91
N ALA A 109 0.12 7.29 8.67
CA ALA A 109 -0.16 8.60 8.08
C ALA A 109 -1.66 8.88 7.85
N ALA A 110 -2.53 7.88 7.89
CA ALA A 110 -3.98 8.04 7.87
C ALA A 110 -4.63 7.90 9.26
N GLY A 111 -3.88 7.46 10.27
CA GLY A 111 -4.36 7.27 11.64
C GLY A 111 -4.20 8.51 12.53
N ALA A 112 -4.75 8.44 13.73
CA ALA A 112 -4.69 9.51 14.73
C ALA A 112 -3.24 9.83 15.16
N LEU A 113 -2.35 8.84 15.15
CA LEU A 113 -0.94 9.01 15.51
C LEU A 113 -0.23 10.04 14.61
N ALA A 114 -0.68 10.22 13.37
CA ALA A 114 -0.10 11.18 12.44
C ALA A 114 -0.09 12.61 12.98
N ALA A 115 -1.08 13.00 13.77
CA ALA A 115 -1.19 14.36 14.32
C ALA A 115 0.02 14.74 15.21
N ARG A 116 0.66 13.77 15.87
CA ARG A 116 1.86 14.01 16.70
C ARG A 116 3.10 14.38 15.90
N TYR A 117 3.12 14.01 14.61
CA TYR A 117 4.29 14.13 13.74
C TYR A 117 4.08 15.10 12.57
N ARG A 118 2.83 15.50 12.30
CA ARG A 118 2.52 16.48 11.25
C ARG A 118 3.04 17.85 11.68
N PRO A 119 3.61 18.64 10.74
CA PRO A 119 3.88 20.05 10.99
C PRO A 119 2.60 20.75 11.42
N HIS A 120 2.68 21.68 12.37
CA HIS A 120 1.55 22.48 12.84
C HIS A 120 1.01 23.51 11.80
N THR A 121 1.25 23.29 10.51
CA THR A 121 0.94 24.22 9.43
C THR A 121 -0.14 23.63 8.52
N ARG A 122 -1.29 24.32 8.44
CA ARG A 122 -2.46 24.02 7.57
C ARG A 122 -3.02 22.59 7.67
N GLU A 123 -4.21 22.40 7.12
CA GLU A 123 -4.80 21.07 6.97
C GLU A 123 -3.91 20.19 6.09
N HIS A 124 -3.44 19.07 6.65
CA HIS A 124 -2.60 18.12 5.94
C HIS A 124 -3.44 16.95 5.41
N PHE A 125 -3.71 16.92 4.11
CA PHE A 125 -4.36 15.79 3.46
C PHE A 125 -3.39 14.62 3.30
N THR A 126 -3.80 13.44 3.77
CA THR A 126 -3.01 12.22 3.58
C THR A 126 -3.31 11.60 2.22
N MET A 127 -2.25 11.23 1.50
CA MET A 127 -2.35 10.37 0.31
C MET A 127 -2.31 8.88 0.68
N SER A 128 -2.12 8.56 1.96
CA SER A 128 -2.12 7.16 2.41
C SER A 128 -3.55 6.62 2.46
N PRO A 129 -3.76 5.35 2.10
CA PRO A 129 -5.04 4.69 2.30
C PRO A 129 -5.47 4.73 3.78
N PRO A 130 -6.77 4.71 4.09
CA PRO A 130 -7.27 4.68 5.47
C PRO A 130 -6.69 3.54 6.32
N ALA A 131 -6.37 2.40 5.69
CA ALA A 131 -5.77 1.23 6.35
C ALA A 131 -4.33 1.46 6.86
N ASN A 132 -3.67 2.55 6.49
CA ASN A 132 -2.38 2.94 7.07
C ASN A 132 -2.61 3.77 8.35
N ASP A 133 -3.25 3.15 9.32
CA ASP A 133 -3.71 3.75 10.59
C ASP A 133 -2.69 3.62 11.73
N GLY A 134 -1.64 2.81 11.55
CA GLY A 134 -0.62 2.55 12.56
C GLY A 134 -0.81 1.24 13.32
N ALA A 135 -1.72 0.35 12.90
CA ALA A 135 -2.00 -0.92 13.56
C ALA A 135 -0.73 -1.73 13.91
N ALA A 136 0.23 -1.85 12.97
CA ALA A 136 1.49 -2.56 13.24
C ALA A 136 2.34 -1.92 14.35
N LEU A 137 2.35 -0.59 14.47
CA LEU A 137 3.06 0.09 15.56
C LEU A 137 2.39 -0.18 16.90
N HIS A 138 1.05 -0.15 16.94
CA HIS A 138 0.29 -0.47 18.15
C HIS A 138 0.51 -1.92 18.60
N LEU A 139 0.48 -2.87 17.66
CA LEU A 139 0.78 -4.28 17.93
C LEU A 139 2.19 -4.48 18.50
N ALA A 140 3.19 -3.80 17.92
CA ALA A 140 4.57 -3.90 18.37
C ALA A 140 4.79 -3.21 19.73
N ALA A 141 4.15 -2.06 19.97
CA ALA A 141 4.25 -1.33 21.23
C ALA A 141 3.73 -2.14 22.42
N ALA A 142 2.71 -2.99 22.21
CA ALA A 142 2.20 -3.91 23.24
C ALA A 142 3.26 -4.92 23.73
N LEU A 143 4.30 -5.19 22.92
CA LEU A 143 5.44 -6.03 23.27
C LEU A 143 6.69 -5.21 23.64
N ASN A 144 6.52 -3.94 24.02
CA ASN A 144 7.62 -3.02 24.36
C ASN A 144 8.66 -2.84 23.22
N ALA A 145 8.23 -3.02 21.97
CA ALA A 145 9.11 -2.75 20.83
C ALA A 145 9.54 -1.28 20.81
N ARG A 146 10.80 -1.04 20.43
CA ARG A 146 11.35 0.31 20.38
C ARG A 146 11.12 0.96 19.04
N GLU A 147 10.76 2.23 19.11
CA GLU A 147 10.72 3.11 17.95
C GLU A 147 12.15 3.56 17.61
N GLY A 148 12.59 3.38 16.36
CA GLY A 148 13.89 3.88 15.91
C GLY A 148 13.97 5.41 15.97
N ALA A 149 15.13 5.95 16.39
CA ALA A 149 15.41 7.39 16.43
C ALA A 149 15.49 7.99 15.01
N ASP A 150 15.28 9.31 14.90
CA ASP A 150 15.49 10.10 13.68
C ASP A 150 14.70 9.66 12.44
N ARG A 151 13.37 9.58 12.58
CA ARG A 151 12.44 9.22 11.50
C ARG A 151 12.25 10.34 10.47
N ALA A 152 13.27 10.59 9.66
CA ALA A 152 13.27 11.59 8.58
C ALA A 152 12.14 11.40 7.54
N SER A 153 11.52 10.22 7.50
CA SER A 153 10.51 9.83 6.52
C SER A 153 9.05 9.91 7.01
N ASN A 154 8.79 10.30 8.27
CA ASN A 154 7.41 10.32 8.79
C ASN A 154 6.51 11.30 8.04
N PHE A 155 7.04 12.48 7.71
CA PHE A 155 6.42 13.46 6.83
C PHE A 155 7.55 14.20 6.12
N SER A 156 7.75 13.94 4.82
CA SER A 156 8.78 14.63 4.03
C SER A 156 8.35 16.06 3.69
N GLY A 157 8.22 16.90 4.70
CA GLY A 157 8.20 18.35 4.55
C GLY A 157 9.64 18.84 4.60
N ARG A 158 10.32 18.89 3.46
CA ARG A 158 11.60 19.61 3.36
C ARG A 158 11.30 21.04 3.84
N ARG A 159 11.88 21.45 4.96
CA ARG A 159 12.07 22.88 5.25
C ARG A 159 13.02 23.39 4.16
N TYR A 160 12.47 23.85 3.05
CA TYR A 160 13.18 24.81 2.23
C TYR A 160 13.23 26.10 3.06
N ARG A 161 14.31 26.29 3.83
CA ARG A 161 14.73 27.63 4.17
C ARG A 161 15.29 28.21 2.86
N CYS A 162 14.58 29.19 2.30
CA CYS A 162 15.25 30.19 1.46
C CYS A 162 16.21 31.00 2.35
#